data_AF-A0A8S4G9J8-F1
#
_entry.id   AF-A0A8S4G9J8-F1
#
_cell.length_a   1.000
_cell.length_b   1.000
_cell.length_c   1.000
_cell.angle_alpha   90.00
_cell.angle_beta   90.00
_cell.angle_gamma   90.00
#
_symmetry.space_group_name_H-M   'P 1'
#
loop_
_entity.id
_entity.type
_entity.pdbx_description
1 polymer ?
#
loop_
_entity_poly.entity_id
_entity_poly.type
_entity_poly.pdbx_seq_one_letter_code
_entity_poly.pdbx_strand_id
1 'polypeptide(L)'
;MYIFCCKRISQDVKPSEYLYNPEILTRLDFSRSPATFSPKISAAQPGEEWLKVRPLQRSDYDKGFLQLLGQLTSVGNVSKKQFDGENTFKF
;
A
#
# COMPACT_ATOMS: atom_id res chain seq x y z
N MET A 1 -14.53 -3.09 45.31
CA MET A 1 -13.31 -2.30 45.09
C MET A 1 -12.23 -3.32 44.72
N TYR A 2 -11.82 -3.52 43.47
CA TYR A 2 -11.35 -2.56 42.48
C TYR A 2 -11.80 -2.94 41.06
N ILE A 3 -12.32 -1.94 40.36
CA ILE A 3 -12.60 -1.96 38.93
C ILE A 3 -11.26 -1.79 38.21
N PHE A 4 -10.69 -2.85 37.66
CA PHE A 4 -9.72 -2.72 36.59
C PHE A 4 -10.49 -2.40 35.30
N CYS A 5 -10.86 -1.12 35.15
CA CYS A 5 -11.22 -0.56 33.86
C CYS A 5 -9.95 -0.57 33.01
N CYS A 6 -9.69 -1.70 32.34
CA CYS A 6 -8.76 -1.75 31.24
C CYS A 6 -9.36 -0.84 30.17
N LYS A 7 -8.88 0.40 30.09
CA LYS A 7 -9.11 1.28 28.94
C LYS A 7 -8.61 0.52 27.72
N ARG A 8 -9.53 -0.19 27.07
CA ARG A 8 -9.39 -0.65 25.69
C ARG A 8 -9.03 0.61 24.92
N ILE A 9 -7.79 0.68 24.44
CA ILE A 9 -7.37 1.72 23.51
C ILE A 9 -8.20 1.46 22.26
N SER A 10 -9.37 2.10 22.18
CA SER A 10 -10.08 2.26 20.92
C SER A 10 -9.24 3.21 20.09
N GLN A 11 -8.22 2.69 19.41
CA GLN A 11 -7.79 3.34 18.19
C GLN A 11 -8.98 3.17 17.24
N ASP A 12 -9.64 4.28 16.93
CA ASP A 12 -10.40 4.43 15.69
C ASP A 12 -9.40 4.20 14.53
N VAL A 13 -9.06 2.93 14.29
CA VAL A 13 -8.32 2.51 13.11
C VAL A 13 -9.33 2.68 12.00
N LYS A 14 -9.33 3.87 11.38
CA LYS A 14 -9.91 4.00 10.04
C LYS A 14 -9.34 2.83 9.23
N PRO A 15 -10.19 1.97 8.65
CA PRO A 15 -9.70 0.89 7.82
C PRO A 15 -8.74 1.51 6.81
N SER A 16 -7.48 1.08 6.83
CA SER A 16 -6.46 1.71 6.01
C SER A 16 -6.90 1.60 4.55
N GLU A 17 -6.96 2.72 3.83
CA GLU A 17 -7.28 2.75 2.40
C GLU A 17 -6.27 1.92 1.57
N TYR A 18 -5.13 1.61 2.19
CA TYR A 18 -4.09 0.72 1.69
C TYR A 18 -4.54 -0.74 1.62
N LEU A 19 -4.11 -1.42 0.55
CA LEU A 19 -4.36 -2.84 0.30
C LEU A 19 -3.88 -3.76 1.45
N TYR A 20 -2.86 -3.35 2.20
CA TYR A 20 -2.33 -4.06 3.35
C TYR A 20 -1.64 -3.08 4.32
N ASN A 21 -1.30 -3.55 5.53
CA ASN A 21 -0.64 -2.71 6.54
C ASN A 21 0.72 -2.18 6.03
N PRO A 22 0.92 -0.86 5.89
CA PRO A 22 2.17 -0.29 5.38
C PRO A 22 3.39 -0.58 6.27
N GLU A 23 3.20 -0.85 7.57
CA GLU A 23 4.30 -1.16 8.49
C GLU A 23 5.07 -2.42 8.12
N ILE A 24 4.50 -3.33 7.31
CA ILE A 24 5.25 -4.50 6.87
C ILE A 24 6.43 -4.09 5.98
N LEU A 25 6.31 -2.98 5.24
CA LEU A 25 7.35 -2.48 4.35
C LEU A 25 8.51 -1.89 5.15
N THR A 26 8.24 -1.20 6.26
CA THR A 26 9.29 -0.60 7.11
C THR A 26 10.11 -1.64 7.84
N ARG A 27 9.56 -2.85 8.04
CA ARG A 27 10.22 -3.99 8.70
C ARG A 27 11.10 -4.81 7.75
N LEU A 28 11.12 -4.48 6.46
CA LEU A 28 11.95 -5.18 5.47
C LEU A 28 13.42 -4.81 5.65
N ASP A 29 14.27 -5.83 5.76
CA ASP A 29 15.71 -5.68 5.81
C ASP A 29 16.32 -5.91 4.43
N PHE A 30 16.74 -4.82 3.79
CA PHE A 30 17.30 -4.81 2.44
C PHE A 30 18.73 -5.38 2.41
N SER A 31 19.43 -5.46 3.56
CA SER A 31 20.78 -6.03 3.64
C SER A 31 20.80 -7.54 3.41
N ARG A 32 19.66 -8.20 3.64
CA ARG A 32 19.47 -9.64 3.38
C ARG A 32 19.17 -9.96 1.91
N SER A 33 18.93 -8.92 1.09
CA SER A 33 18.75 -9.08 -0.35
C SER A 33 20.12 -9.22 -1.03
N PRO A 34 20.26 -10.05 -2.07
CA PRO A 34 21.48 -10.10 -2.89
C PRO A 34 21.68 -8.83 -3.74
N ALA A 35 20.72 -7.91 -3.77
CA ALA A 35 20.80 -6.69 -4.55
C ALA A 35 21.70 -5.62 -3.90
N THR A 36 22.66 -5.11 -4.68
CA THR A 36 23.52 -4.00 -4.26
C THR A 36 22.89 -2.67 -4.65
N PHE A 37 22.66 -1.81 -3.65
CA PHE A 37 22.15 -0.46 -3.87
C PHE A 37 23.24 0.58 -3.55
N SER A 38 23.52 1.48 -4.49
CA SER A 38 24.45 2.59 -4.33
C SER A 38 23.82 3.87 -4.88
N PRO A 39 23.27 4.75 -4.02
CA PRO A 39 23.33 4.78 -2.56
C PRO A 39 22.48 3.69 -1.89
N LYS A 40 22.72 3.45 -0.59
CA LYS A 40 21.89 2.52 0.20
C LYS A 40 20.46 3.06 0.29
N ILE A 41 19.49 2.24 -0.10
CA ILE A 41 18.06 2.56 0.00
C ILE A 41 17.35 1.58 0.94
N SER A 42 16.18 1.99 1.42
CA SER A 42 15.24 1.14 2.17
C SER A 42 13.80 1.45 1.74
N ALA A 43 12.83 0.65 2.19
CA ALA A 43 11.42 0.98 1.95
C ALA A 43 11.01 2.33 2.56
N ALA A 44 11.65 2.74 3.67
CA ALA A 44 11.40 4.04 4.31
C ALA A 44 12.12 5.19 3.58
N GLN A 45 13.23 4.90 2.91
CA GLN A 45 14.06 5.86 2.18
C GLN A 45 14.42 5.26 0.81
N PRO A 46 13.50 5.31 -0.17
CA PRO A 46 13.70 4.68 -1.48
C PRO A 46 14.70 5.43 -2.38
N GLY A 47 15.25 6.56 -1.92
CA GLY A 47 16.14 7.43 -2.67
C GLY A 47 15.72 8.88 -2.46
N GLU A 48 15.18 9.49 -3.51
CA GLU A 48 14.76 10.89 -3.53
C GLU A 48 13.60 11.20 -2.58
N GLU A 49 13.56 12.43 -2.06
CA GLU A 49 12.57 12.88 -1.06
C GLU A 49 11.12 12.86 -1.57
N TRP A 50 10.92 12.97 -2.89
CA TRP A 50 9.60 12.94 -3.52
C TRP A 50 9.12 11.51 -3.84
N LEU A 51 9.93 10.48 -3.57
CA LEU A 51 9.57 9.09 -3.79
C LEU A 51 9.13 8.43 -2.49
N LYS A 52 8.06 7.63 -2.57
CA LYS A 52 7.52 6.92 -1.43
C LYS A 52 7.10 5.51 -1.82
N VAL A 53 7.68 4.51 -1.17
CA VAL A 53 7.23 3.13 -1.26
C VAL A 53 6.09 2.93 -0.26
N ARG A 54 4.92 2.54 -0.77
CA ARG A 54 3.72 2.30 0.05
C ARG A 54 2.82 1.27 -0.64
N PRO A 55 1.88 0.66 0.10
CA PRO A 55 0.88 -0.21 -0.50
C PRO A 55 0.01 0.57 -1.50
N LEU A 56 -0.54 -0.17 -2.47
CA LEU A 56 -1.51 0.35 -3.42
C LEU A 56 -2.78 0.79 -2.67
N GLN A 57 -3.39 1.88 -3.12
CA GLN A 57 -4.69 2.36 -2.63
C GLN A 57 -5.65 2.58 -3.81
N ARG A 58 -6.96 2.60 -3.54
CA ARG A 58 -7.99 2.77 -4.58
C ARG A 58 -7.82 4.05 -5.39
N SER A 59 -7.47 5.14 -4.72
CA SER A 59 -7.21 6.43 -5.36
C SER A 59 -5.96 6.47 -6.25
N ASP A 60 -5.15 5.40 -6.31
CA ASP A 60 -4.05 5.31 -7.28
C ASP A 60 -4.52 5.03 -8.72
N TYR A 61 -5.77 4.58 -8.89
CA TYR A 61 -6.41 4.51 -10.20
C TYR A 61 -6.35 5.87 -10.92
N ASP A 62 -6.70 6.94 -10.20
CA ASP A 62 -6.74 8.30 -10.75
C ASP A 62 -5.33 8.92 -10.90
N LYS A 63 -4.30 8.31 -10.32
CA LYS A 63 -2.89 8.76 -10.41
C LYS A 63 -2.14 8.13 -11.59
N GLY A 64 -2.84 7.42 -12.48
CA GLY A 64 -2.24 6.81 -13.66
C GLY A 64 -1.64 5.43 -13.41
N PHE A 65 -2.06 4.71 -12.36
CA PHE A 65 -1.55 3.36 -12.09
C PHE A 65 -1.73 2.41 -13.28
N LEU A 66 -2.90 2.42 -13.94
CA LEU A 66 -3.13 1.60 -15.15
C LEU A 66 -2.29 2.04 -16.34
N GLN A 67 -2.00 3.35 -16.47
CA GLN A 67 -1.13 3.85 -17.54
C GLN A 67 0.30 3.36 -17.34
N LEU A 68 0.78 3.30 -16.09
CA LEU A 68 2.09 2.75 -15.76
C LEU A 68 2.18 1.26 -16.10
N LEU A 69 1.15 0.46 -15.75
CA LEU A 69 1.10 -0.96 -16.11
C LEU A 69 1.06 -1.19 -17.64
N GLY A 70 0.44 -0.27 -18.37
CA GLY A 70 0.39 -0.26 -19.83
C GLY A 70 1.77 -0.23 -20.51
N GLN A 71 2.82 0.26 -19.82
CA GLN A 71 4.19 0.27 -20.34
C GLN A 71 4.80 -1.13 -20.40
N LEU A 72 4.33 -2.06 -19.55
CA LEU A 72 4.84 -3.43 -19.48
C LEU A 72 4.00 -4.38 -20.35
N THR A 73 2.67 -4.27 -20.30
CA THR A 73 1.74 -5.15 -21.02
C THR A 73 0.41 -4.45 -21.30
N SER A 74 -0.37 -4.95 -22.28
CA SER A 74 -1.74 -4.49 -22.50
C SER A 74 -2.63 -4.77 -21.28
N VAL A 75 -3.17 -3.72 -20.66
CA VAL A 75 -4.06 -3.79 -19.49
C VAL A 75 -5.55 -3.92 -19.84
N GLY A 76 -5.93 -3.62 -21.09
CA GLY A 76 -7.33 -3.58 -21.52
C GLY A 76 -8.12 -2.40 -20.95
N ASN A 77 -9.45 -2.42 -21.11
CA ASN A 77 -10.34 -1.36 -20.65
C ASN A 77 -10.89 -1.72 -19.25
N VAL A 78 -10.24 -1.21 -18.20
CA VAL A 78 -10.64 -1.42 -16.80
C VAL A 78 -11.29 -0.14 -16.28
N SER A 79 -12.56 -0.23 -15.88
CA SER A 79 -13.26 0.88 -15.24
C SER A 79 -12.89 1.01 -13.75
N LYS A 80 -13.09 2.21 -13.19
CA LYS A 80 -12.85 2.49 -11.76
C LYS A 80 -13.57 1.51 -10.82
N LYS A 81 -14.82 1.16 -11.15
CA LYS A 81 -15.61 0.18 -10.37
C LYS A 81 -14.98 -1.22 -10.36
N GLN A 82 -14.47 -1.66 -11.50
CA GLN A 82 -13.76 -2.94 -11.59
C GLN A 82 -12.45 -2.93 -10.80
N PHE A 83 -11.73 -1.80 -10.81
CA PHE A 83 -10.50 -1.63 -10.04
C PHE A 83 -10.73 -1.61 -8.53
N ASP A 84 -11.80 -0.98 -8.07
CA ASP A 84 -12.17 -0.87 -6.65
C ASP A 84 -12.61 -2.21 -6.03
N GLY A 85 -12.69 -3.28 -6.82
CA GLY A 85 -13.10 -4.60 -6.34
C GLY A 85 -14.58 -4.67 -5.96
N GLU A 86 -15.39 -3.70 -6.39
CA GLU A 86 -16.85 -3.84 -6.41
C GLU A 86 -17.24 -4.85 -7.50
N ASN A 87 -16.88 -6.11 -7.27
CA ASN A 87 -17.50 -7.21 -7.98
C ASN A 87 -18.96 -7.22 -7.57
N THR A 88 -19.81 -6.65 -8.41
CA THR A 88 -21.26 -6.79 -8.37
C THR A 88 -21.62 -8.25 -8.59
N PHE A 89 -21.42 -9.09 -7.58
CA PHE A 89 -22.22 -10.30 -7.42
C PHE A 89 -23.58 -9.83 -6.91
N LYS A 90 -24.41 -9.37 -7.85
CA LYS A 90 -25.85 -9.27 -7.68
C LYS A 90 -26.36 -10.72 -7.70
N PHE A 91 -26.64 -11.27 -6.52
CA PHE A 91 -27.57 -12.41 -6.39
C PHE A 91 -29.00 -11.87 -6.49
#